data_AF-A0A949M493-F1
#
_entry.id   AF-A0A949M493-F1
#
_cell.length_a   1.000
_cell.length_b   1.000
_cell.length_c   1.000
_cell.angle_alpha   90.00
_cell.angle_beta   90.00
_cell.angle_gamma   90.00
#
_symmetry.space_group_name_H-M   'P 1'
#
loop_
_entity.id
_entity.type
_entity.pdbx_description
1 polymer ?
#
loop_
_entity_poly.entity_id
_entity_poly.type
_entity_poly.pdbx_seq_one_letter_code
_entity_poly.pdbx_strand_id
1 'polypeptide(L)'
;MVAACDPWSSVAAHQALPEATVHDTVAALLCHPALDLVVALRRPRHGADVVRAIIESGLPAIVEKPVACDAAALAPLAEAAQMRHSWLTVPFAARYSPLWSVLGTADDLLSAHLRIVNGPPQRYAAAGCGWMLDPAESGGCAAQPRHPCRRHRSTAGRWAFMARPCRTDLVPRASYGGRR
;
A
#
# COMPACT_ATOMS: atom_id res chain seq x y z
N MET A 1 11.04 -11.42 -11.71
CA MET A 1 10.39 -11.85 -10.45
C MET A 1 10.66 -13.32 -10.31
N VAL A 2 11.28 -13.75 -9.20
CA VAL A 2 11.85 -15.11 -9.07
C VAL A 2 10.89 -16.12 -8.46
N ALA A 3 9.94 -15.66 -7.63
CA ALA A 3 8.94 -16.49 -6.98
C ALA A 3 7.62 -15.72 -6.84
N ALA A 4 6.50 -16.44 -6.76
CA ALA A 4 5.17 -15.87 -6.65
C ALA A 4 4.25 -16.74 -5.78
N CYS A 5 3.21 -16.14 -5.20
CA CYS A 5 2.15 -16.84 -4.51
C CYS A 5 0.82 -16.13 -4.76
N ASP A 6 -0.17 -16.87 -5.28
CA ASP A 6 -1.56 -16.45 -5.30
C ASP A 6 -2.41 -17.53 -4.62
N PRO A 7 -2.89 -17.28 -3.39
CA PRO A 7 -3.68 -18.26 -2.63
C PRO A 7 -5.10 -18.46 -3.18
N TRP A 8 -5.52 -17.69 -4.19
CA TRP A 8 -6.78 -17.92 -4.90
C TRP A 8 -6.58 -18.71 -6.19
N SER A 9 -5.40 -18.64 -6.82
CA SER A 9 -5.12 -19.44 -8.02
C SER A 9 -3.62 -19.53 -8.33
N SER A 10 -3.01 -20.66 -7.99
CA SER A 10 -1.65 -20.99 -8.42
C SER A 10 -1.53 -21.07 -9.95
N VAL A 11 -2.58 -21.49 -10.65
CA VAL A 11 -2.66 -21.49 -12.11
C VAL A 11 -2.56 -20.07 -12.67
N ALA A 12 -3.33 -19.12 -12.14
CA ALA A 12 -3.28 -17.73 -12.59
C ALA A 12 -1.90 -17.11 -12.30
N ALA A 13 -1.29 -17.44 -11.15
CA ALA A 13 0.07 -17.01 -10.85
C ALA A 13 1.08 -17.55 -11.87
N HIS A 14 1.00 -18.84 -12.21
CA HIS A 14 1.89 -19.46 -13.18
C HIS A 14 1.72 -18.87 -14.59
N GLN A 15 0.47 -18.59 -15.00
CA GLN A 15 0.18 -17.95 -16.29
C GLN A 15 0.69 -16.51 -16.36
N ALA A 16 0.54 -15.73 -15.27
CA ALA A 16 0.99 -14.35 -15.21
C ALA A 16 2.52 -14.25 -15.15
N LEU A 17 3.17 -15.21 -14.49
CA LEU A 17 4.60 -15.21 -14.17
C LEU A 17 5.23 -16.57 -14.48
N PRO A 18 5.36 -16.94 -15.77
CA PRO A 18 5.74 -18.31 -16.18
C PRO A 18 7.14 -18.72 -15.72
N GLU A 19 8.05 -17.76 -15.51
CA GLU A 19 9.42 -18.01 -15.06
C GLU A 19 9.57 -18.05 -13.52
N ALA A 20 8.53 -17.67 -12.78
CA ALA A 20 8.59 -17.63 -11.32
C ALA A 20 8.28 -19.01 -10.72
N THR A 21 8.99 -19.38 -9.65
CA THR A 21 8.58 -20.51 -8.81
C THR A 21 7.30 -20.14 -8.06
N VAL A 22 6.21 -20.86 -8.31
CA VAL A 22 4.91 -20.61 -7.68
C VAL A 22 4.79 -21.43 -6.40
N HIS A 23 4.48 -20.76 -5.29
CA HIS A 23 4.24 -21.37 -3.98
C HIS A 23 2.77 -21.29 -3.61
N ASP A 24 2.27 -22.33 -2.95
CA ASP A 24 0.87 -22.41 -2.52
C ASP A 24 0.55 -21.51 -1.33
N THR A 25 1.56 -21.15 -0.53
CA THR A 25 1.39 -20.34 0.68
C THR A 25 2.39 -19.20 0.76
N VAL A 26 1.98 -18.13 1.44
CA VAL A 26 2.85 -16.97 1.72
C VAL A 26 4.06 -17.40 2.56
N ALA A 27 3.87 -18.29 3.54
CA ALA A 27 4.96 -18.80 4.37
C ALA A 27 6.02 -19.53 3.52
N ALA A 28 5.59 -20.38 2.58
CA ALA A 28 6.52 -21.07 1.68
C ALA A 28 7.24 -20.09 0.75
N LEU A 29 6.54 -19.07 0.24
CA LEU A 29 7.16 -18.00 -0.56
C LEU A 29 8.24 -17.26 0.24
N LEU A 30 7.97 -16.87 1.50
CA LEU A 30 8.91 -16.11 2.32
C LEU A 30 10.17 -16.90 2.71
N CYS A 31 10.13 -18.23 2.62
CA CYS A 31 11.29 -19.10 2.82
C CYS A 31 12.09 -19.35 1.51
N HIS A 32 11.68 -18.77 0.38
CA HIS A 32 12.37 -19.00 -0.89
C HIS A 32 13.80 -18.44 -0.84
N PRO A 33 14.84 -19.24 -1.16
CA PRO A 33 16.23 -18.89 -0.86
C PRO A 33 16.77 -17.71 -1.69
N ALA A 34 16.18 -17.42 -2.85
CA ALA A 34 16.58 -16.31 -3.72
C ALA A 34 15.70 -15.05 -3.56
N LEU A 35 14.93 -14.93 -2.47
CA LEU A 35 14.01 -13.82 -2.28
C LEU A 35 14.67 -12.67 -1.50
N ASP A 36 14.89 -11.55 -2.18
CA ASP A 36 15.54 -10.36 -1.58
C ASP A 36 14.56 -9.20 -1.29
N LEU A 37 13.36 -9.23 -1.88
CA LEU A 37 12.33 -8.20 -1.77
C LEU A 37 10.95 -8.81 -2.02
N VAL A 38 9.96 -8.40 -1.23
CA VAL A 38 8.55 -8.80 -1.40
C VAL A 38 7.71 -7.67 -1.97
N VAL A 39 6.91 -7.94 -3.00
CA VAL A 39 5.84 -7.04 -3.47
C VAL A 39 4.49 -7.68 -3.10
N ALA A 40 3.83 -7.13 -2.08
CA ALA A 40 2.59 -7.67 -1.55
C ALA A 40 1.36 -6.99 -2.14
N LEU A 41 0.73 -7.62 -3.14
CA LEU A 41 -0.50 -7.14 -3.80
C LEU A 41 -1.73 -7.85 -3.22
N ARG A 42 -2.11 -7.51 -1.98
CA ARG A 42 -3.15 -8.23 -1.24
C ARG A 42 -4.48 -7.50 -1.21
N ARG A 43 -5.56 -8.28 -1.13
CA ARG A 43 -6.86 -7.73 -0.70
C ARG A 43 -6.72 -7.20 0.74
N PRO A 44 -7.32 -6.04 1.07
CA PRO A 44 -7.17 -5.41 2.38
C PRO A 44 -7.54 -6.32 3.54
N ARG A 45 -8.57 -7.16 3.40
CA ARG A 45 -8.97 -8.16 4.40
C ARG A 45 -7.84 -9.09 4.85
N HIS A 46 -6.89 -9.38 3.96
CA HIS A 46 -5.77 -10.29 4.21
C HIS A 46 -4.42 -9.56 4.33
N GLY A 47 -4.39 -8.24 4.14
CA GLY A 47 -3.13 -7.53 4.05
C GLY A 47 -2.42 -7.44 5.39
N ALA A 48 -3.14 -7.26 6.51
CA ALA A 48 -2.54 -7.20 7.85
C ALA A 48 -1.76 -8.48 8.21
N ASP A 49 -2.33 -9.65 7.95
CA ASP A 49 -1.68 -10.94 8.23
C ASP A 49 -0.43 -11.15 7.37
N VAL A 50 -0.50 -10.78 6.09
CA VAL A 50 0.64 -10.89 5.18
C VAL A 50 1.76 -9.92 5.58
N VAL A 51 1.42 -8.69 5.95
CA VAL A 51 2.40 -7.72 6.44
C VAL A 51 3.09 -8.21 7.71
N ARG A 52 2.33 -8.78 8.64
CA ARG A 52 2.90 -9.37 9.86
C ARG A 52 3.89 -10.49 9.53
N ALA A 53 3.54 -11.41 8.64
CA ALA A 53 4.43 -12.48 8.21
C ALA A 53 5.72 -11.95 7.54
N ILE A 54 5.63 -10.89 6.75
CA ILE A 54 6.78 -10.23 6.12
C ILE A 54 7.67 -9.55 7.18
N ILE A 55 7.07 -8.85 8.15
CA ILE A 55 7.82 -8.22 9.26
C ILE A 55 8.56 -9.30 10.06
N GLU A 56 7.91 -10.45 10.31
CA GLU A 56 8.49 -11.58 11.02
C GLU A 56 9.63 -12.25 10.24
N SER A 57 9.57 -12.31 8.91
CA SER A 57 10.63 -12.86 8.07
C SER A 57 11.86 -11.94 7.94
N GLY A 58 11.70 -10.65 8.22
CA GLY A 58 12.77 -9.65 8.12
C GLY A 58 13.09 -9.22 6.68
N LEU A 59 12.33 -9.67 5.69
CA LEU A 59 12.53 -9.28 4.29
C LEU A 59 12.04 -7.84 4.04
N PRO A 60 12.77 -7.06 3.22
CA PRO A 60 12.25 -5.80 2.71
C PRO A 60 10.97 -6.01 1.90
N ALA A 61 10.06 -5.03 1.93
CA ALA A 61 8.80 -5.14 1.20
C ALA A 61 8.18 -3.81 0.74
N ILE A 62 7.51 -3.91 -0.41
CA ILE A 62 6.54 -2.93 -0.90
C ILE A 62 5.16 -3.54 -0.74
N VAL A 63 4.30 -2.91 0.05
CA VAL A 63 2.97 -3.43 0.37
C VAL A 63 1.92 -2.54 -0.24
N GLU A 64 1.07 -3.12 -1.09
CA GLU A 64 0.07 -2.34 -1.78
C GLU A 64 -0.97 -1.74 -0.84
N LYS A 65 -1.35 -0.50 -1.15
CA LYS A 65 -2.42 0.21 -0.46
C LYS A 65 -3.81 -0.21 -0.97
N PRO A 66 -4.85 -0.24 -0.11
CA PRO A 66 -4.77 -0.11 1.34
C PRO A 66 -4.34 -1.44 2.00
N VAL A 67 -3.51 -1.34 3.03
CA VAL A 67 -2.93 -2.50 3.71
C VAL A 67 -3.97 -3.31 4.50
N ALA A 68 -4.99 -2.65 5.06
CA ALA A 68 -6.02 -3.28 5.88
C ALA A 68 -7.40 -2.66 5.62
N CYS A 69 -8.46 -3.37 6.02
CA CYS A 69 -9.83 -2.86 5.93
C CYS A 69 -10.11 -1.72 6.92
N ASP A 70 -9.39 -1.67 8.04
CA ASP A 70 -9.52 -0.65 9.07
C ASP A 70 -8.15 -0.14 9.54
N ALA A 71 -8.15 1.05 10.14
CA ALA A 71 -6.92 1.68 10.61
C ALA A 71 -6.42 1.09 11.94
N ALA A 72 -7.30 0.48 12.73
CA ALA A 72 -6.92 -0.10 14.03
C ALA A 72 -5.98 -1.30 13.83
N ALA A 73 -6.17 -2.06 12.76
CA ALA A 73 -5.30 -3.15 12.33
C ALA A 73 -3.88 -2.69 11.95
N LEU A 74 -3.66 -1.40 11.68
CA LEU A 74 -2.35 -0.90 11.23
C LEU A 74 -1.41 -0.52 12.38
N ALA A 75 -1.93 -0.07 13.52
CA ALA A 75 -1.08 0.40 14.62
C ALA A 75 -0.14 -0.71 15.16
N PRO A 76 -0.62 -1.94 15.44
CA PRO A 76 0.26 -3.02 15.88
C PRO A 76 1.32 -3.40 14.84
N LEU A 77 0.99 -3.29 13.54
CA LEU A 77 1.93 -3.58 12.46
C LEU A 77 3.03 -2.51 12.37
N ALA A 78 2.66 -1.24 12.54
CA ALA A 78 3.63 -0.14 12.56
C ALA A 78 4.61 -0.28 13.73
N GLU A 79 4.10 -0.58 14.92
CA GLU A 79 4.92 -0.85 16.11
C GLU A 79 5.85 -2.04 15.89
N ALA A 80 5.33 -3.16 15.37
CA ALA A 80 6.13 -4.34 15.08
C ALA A 80 7.23 -4.07 14.04
N ALA A 81 6.91 -3.34 12.97
CA ALA A 81 7.89 -2.95 11.95
C ALA A 81 8.98 -2.03 12.53
N GLN A 82 8.62 -1.10 13.42
CA GLN A 82 9.58 -0.24 14.10
C GLN A 82 10.51 -1.02 15.02
N MET A 83 9.96 -1.89 15.87
CA MET A 83 10.76 -2.71 16.80
C MET A 83 11.74 -3.65 16.09
N ARG A 84 11.38 -4.13 14.89
CA ARG A 84 12.20 -5.04 14.09
C ARG A 84 13.07 -4.33 13.05
N HIS A 85 13.03 -3.00 13.00
CA HIS A 85 13.71 -2.20 11.97
C HIS A 85 13.40 -2.68 10.54
N SER A 86 12.15 -3.07 10.28
CA SER A 86 11.71 -3.62 9.00
C SER A 86 11.76 -2.58 7.89
N TRP A 87 12.24 -2.99 6.71
CA TRP A 87 12.25 -2.16 5.51
C TRP A 87 10.94 -2.30 4.73
N LEU A 88 9.91 -1.60 5.16
CA LEU A 88 8.57 -1.68 4.57
C LEU A 88 8.09 -0.33 4.05
N THR A 89 7.54 -0.31 2.84
CA THR A 89 6.91 0.90 2.27
C THR A 89 5.54 0.60 1.66
N VAL A 90 4.69 1.62 1.62
CA VAL A 90 3.36 1.58 1.02
C VAL A 90 3.30 2.60 -0.11
N PRO A 91 3.02 2.21 -1.36
CA PRO A 91 3.13 3.09 -2.52
C PRO A 91 1.92 4.03 -2.62
N PHE A 92 1.99 5.16 -1.91
CA PHE A 92 1.03 6.26 -2.07
C PHE A 92 1.39 7.15 -3.26
N ALA A 93 1.17 6.65 -4.49
CA ALA A 93 1.54 7.34 -5.74
C ALA A 93 1.04 8.79 -5.82
N ALA A 94 -0.13 9.07 -5.22
CA ALA A 94 -0.70 10.41 -5.15
C ALA A 94 0.26 11.44 -4.50
N ARG A 95 1.17 11.04 -3.61
CA ARG A 95 2.18 11.92 -2.97
C ARG A 95 3.18 12.51 -3.95
N TYR A 96 3.35 11.89 -5.11
CA TYR A 96 4.26 12.35 -6.17
C TYR A 96 3.54 13.13 -7.28
N SER A 97 2.27 13.50 -7.06
CA SER A 97 1.52 14.30 -8.01
C SER A 97 2.12 15.71 -8.15
N PRO A 98 2.29 16.24 -9.38
CA PRO A 98 2.64 17.64 -9.61
C PRO A 98 1.64 18.62 -8.99
N LEU A 99 0.43 18.18 -8.64
CA LEU A 99 -0.55 19.00 -7.93
C LEU A 99 0.03 19.63 -6.66
N TRP A 100 0.92 18.93 -5.94
CA TRP A 100 1.44 19.42 -4.66
C TRP A 100 2.41 20.58 -4.81
N SER A 101 3.12 20.71 -5.94
CA SER A 101 3.95 21.89 -6.17
C SER A 101 3.10 23.13 -6.39
N VAL A 102 1.95 22.99 -7.06
CA VAL A 102 0.99 24.08 -7.29
C VAL A 102 0.27 24.47 -6.00
N LEU A 103 -0.12 23.47 -5.18
CA LEU A 103 -0.77 23.75 -3.89
C LEU A 103 0.22 24.31 -2.86
N GLY A 104 1.49 23.92 -2.92
CA GLY A 104 2.53 24.40 -2.00
C GLY A 104 2.89 25.88 -2.19
N THR A 105 2.52 26.49 -3.31
CA THR A 105 2.72 27.92 -3.59
C THR A 105 1.49 28.77 -3.28
N ALA A 106 0.40 28.17 -2.80
CA ALA A 106 -0.83 28.90 -2.45
C ALA A 106 -0.77 29.33 -0.97
N ASP A 107 -0.15 30.48 -0.71
CA ASP A 107 0.07 31.01 0.64
C ASP A 107 -1.23 31.27 1.41
N ASP A 108 -2.34 31.54 0.71
CA ASP A 108 -3.67 31.83 1.28
C ASP A 108 -4.78 30.92 0.71
N LEU A 109 -4.59 29.60 0.76
CA LEU A 109 -5.60 28.64 0.31
C LEU A 109 -6.86 28.67 1.21
N LEU A 110 -7.87 29.45 0.82
CA LEU A 110 -9.14 29.56 1.56
C LEU A 110 -10.00 28.28 1.46
N SER A 111 -10.05 27.64 0.29
CA SER A 111 -10.78 26.39 0.09
C SER A 111 -10.25 25.61 -1.11
N ALA A 112 -10.34 24.28 -1.04
CA ALA A 112 -10.04 23.38 -2.15
C ALA A 112 -11.09 22.27 -2.21
N HIS A 113 -11.50 21.90 -3.43
CA HIS A 113 -12.45 20.82 -3.66
C HIS A 113 -11.89 19.83 -4.68
N LEU A 114 -11.63 18.60 -4.22
CA LEU A 114 -11.16 17.51 -5.06
C LEU A 114 -12.28 16.52 -5.31
N ARG A 115 -12.54 16.22 -6.59
CA ARG A 115 -13.48 15.18 -6.99
C ARG A 115 -12.78 14.15 -7.87
N ILE A 116 -12.76 12.91 -7.40
CA ILE A 116 -12.27 11.76 -8.18
C ILE A 116 -13.49 11.06 -8.78
N VAL A 117 -13.69 11.22 -10.09
CA VAL A 117 -14.76 10.53 -10.82
C VAL A 117 -14.18 9.31 -11.47
N ASN A 118 -14.40 8.17 -10.81
CA ASN A 118 -13.86 6.91 -11.25
C ASN A 118 -14.74 6.28 -12.35
N GLY A 119 -16.01 6.64 -12.52
CA GLY A 119 -16.95 5.95 -13.41
C GLY A 119 -17.74 4.84 -12.68
N PRO A 120 -18.55 4.04 -13.39
CA PRO A 120 -19.52 3.12 -12.79
C PRO A 120 -18.87 1.95 -12.02
N PRO A 121 -19.52 1.42 -10.96
CA PRO A 121 -19.02 0.28 -10.16
C PRO A 121 -19.01 -1.05 -10.92
N GLN A 122 -19.87 -1.22 -11.95
CA GLN A 122 -20.01 -2.44 -12.74
C GLN A 122 -18.70 -2.91 -13.36
N ARG A 123 -17.78 -1.97 -13.64
CA ARG A 123 -16.47 -2.30 -14.20
C ARG A 123 -15.63 -3.24 -13.34
N TYR A 124 -15.86 -3.24 -12.02
CA TYR A 124 -15.14 -4.15 -11.13
C TYR A 124 -15.61 -5.59 -11.31
N ALA A 125 -16.92 -5.80 -11.40
CA ALA A 125 -17.45 -7.13 -11.70
C ALA A 125 -16.97 -7.59 -13.09
N ALA A 126 -17.03 -6.71 -14.10
CA ALA A 126 -16.57 -7.01 -15.46
C ALA A 126 -15.07 -7.36 -15.52
N ALA A 127 -14.25 -6.75 -14.68
CA ALA A 127 -12.80 -7.01 -14.59
C ALA A 127 -12.45 -8.13 -13.58
N GLY A 128 -13.41 -8.96 -13.15
CA GLY A 128 -13.16 -10.07 -12.22
C GLY A 128 -12.76 -9.65 -10.80
N CYS A 129 -12.93 -8.38 -10.45
CA CYS A 129 -12.55 -7.79 -9.17
C CYS A 129 -13.76 -7.29 -8.36
N GLY A 130 -14.88 -8.03 -8.43
CA GLY A 130 -16.12 -7.72 -7.71
C GLY A 130 -15.95 -7.60 -6.18
N TRP A 131 -14.91 -8.23 -5.61
CA TRP A 131 -14.55 -8.07 -4.20
C TRP A 131 -14.30 -6.61 -3.78
N MET A 132 -13.94 -5.72 -4.71
CA MET A 132 -13.81 -4.29 -4.42
C MET A 132 -15.13 -3.61 -4.05
N LEU A 133 -16.27 -4.25 -4.33
CA LEU A 133 -17.59 -3.76 -3.96
C LEU A 133 -18.05 -4.24 -2.58
N ASP A 134 -17.36 -5.22 -2.00
CA ASP A 134 -17.64 -5.73 -0.66
C ASP A 134 -16.81 -4.96 0.37
N PRO A 135 -17.41 -4.20 1.30
CA PRO A 135 -16.69 -3.51 2.36
C PRO A 135 -15.88 -4.44 3.28
N ALA A 136 -16.32 -5.67 3.48
CA ALA A 136 -15.60 -6.63 4.32
C ALA A 136 -14.28 -7.10 3.68
N GLU A 137 -14.23 -7.15 2.35
CA GLU A 137 -13.02 -7.48 1.58
C GLU A 137 -12.12 -6.26 1.36
N SER A 138 -12.73 -5.10 1.14
CA SER A 138 -12.05 -3.88 0.64
C SER A 138 -11.76 -2.80 1.69
N GLY A 139 -12.43 -2.81 2.84
CA GLY A 139 -12.44 -1.69 3.80
C GLY A 139 -13.38 -0.53 3.40
N GLY A 140 -14.13 -0.67 2.31
CA GLY A 140 -15.09 0.32 1.83
C GLY A 140 -14.48 1.65 1.36
N CYS A 141 -15.33 2.66 1.23
CA CYS A 141 -15.03 3.95 0.57
C CYS A 141 -14.02 4.85 1.31
N ALA A 142 -13.69 4.56 2.57
CA ALA A 142 -12.68 5.32 3.32
C ALA A 142 -11.26 4.78 3.10
N ALA A 143 -11.14 3.47 2.86
CA ALA A 143 -9.89 2.79 2.51
C ALA A 143 -9.59 2.88 1.00
N GLN A 144 -10.61 3.10 0.16
CA GLN A 144 -10.49 3.23 -1.29
C GLN A 144 -11.07 4.55 -1.82
N PRO A 145 -10.44 5.23 -2.79
CA PRO A 145 -11.02 6.44 -3.36
C PRO A 145 -12.20 6.14 -4.30
N ARG A 146 -13.42 5.87 -3.78
CA ARG A 146 -14.70 5.94 -4.53
C ARG A 146 -15.91 6.30 -3.65
N HIS A 147 -16.76 7.17 -4.21
CA HIS A 147 -18.20 7.44 -3.96
C HIS A 147 -18.65 7.90 -2.55
N PRO A 148 -19.64 8.82 -2.44
CA PRO A 148 -20.08 9.36 -1.16
C PRO A 148 -21.08 8.40 -0.52
N CYS A 149 -20.65 7.63 0.48
CA CYS A 149 -21.59 7.05 1.42
C CYS A 149 -22.21 8.21 2.22
N ARG A 150 -23.54 8.39 2.10
CA ARG A 150 -24.34 9.50 2.66
C ARG A 150 -24.42 9.56 4.20
N ARG A 151 -23.44 9.01 4.91
CA ARG A 151 -23.32 9.16 6.37
C ARG A 151 -21.84 9.26 6.75
N HIS A 152 -21.32 10.48 6.75
CA HIS A 152 -20.46 11.05 7.80
C HIS A 152 -19.87 12.38 7.28
N ARG A 153 -20.39 13.50 7.81
CA ARG A 153 -19.71 14.80 7.72
C ARG A 153 -18.48 14.74 8.63
N SER A 154 -17.32 14.29 8.15
CA SER A 154 -15.99 14.60 8.76
C SER A 154 -14.86 13.70 8.20
N THR A 155 -14.45 13.85 6.95
CA THR A 155 -13.25 13.12 6.45
C THR A 155 -12.32 13.93 5.57
N ALA A 156 -12.47 15.26 5.50
CA ALA A 156 -11.45 16.13 4.89
C ALA A 156 -10.06 15.99 5.56
N GLY A 157 -10.02 15.69 6.87
CA GLY A 157 -8.78 15.56 7.63
C GLY A 157 -7.93 14.31 7.32
N ARG A 158 -8.49 13.24 6.74
CA ARG A 158 -7.72 11.99 6.49
C ARG A 158 -6.94 12.01 5.17
N TRP A 159 -7.36 12.83 4.19
CA TRP A 159 -6.55 13.10 3.01
C TRP A 159 -5.29 13.89 3.36
N ALA A 160 -5.36 14.84 4.30
CA ALA A 160 -4.21 15.64 4.73
C ALA A 160 -3.06 14.77 5.29
N PHE A 161 -3.33 13.59 5.85
CA PHE A 161 -2.30 12.67 6.34
C PHE A 161 -1.65 11.84 5.20
N MET A 162 -2.41 11.50 4.15
CA MET A 162 -1.88 10.86 2.95
C MET A 162 -1.18 11.85 2.00
N ALA A 163 -1.57 13.12 2.05
CA ALA A 163 -1.12 14.23 1.20
C ALA A 163 0.06 15.04 1.78
N ARG A 164 0.59 14.69 2.96
CA ARG A 164 1.84 15.33 3.38
C ARG A 164 2.93 14.96 2.37
N PRO A 165 3.59 15.94 1.72
CA PRO A 165 4.72 15.65 0.87
C PRO A 165 5.76 14.87 1.69
N CYS A 166 6.43 13.92 1.05
CA CYS A 166 7.56 13.25 1.67
C CYS A 166 8.59 14.34 2.02
N ARG A 167 8.84 14.59 3.31
CA ARG A 167 10.02 15.38 3.70
C ARG A 167 11.22 14.51 3.40
N THR A 168 11.88 14.78 2.29
CA THR A 168 13.26 14.33 2.08
C THR A 168 14.16 15.20 2.95
N ASP A 169 14.10 15.01 4.26
CA ASP A 169 15.24 15.31 5.12
C ASP A 169 16.27 14.23 4.81
N LEU A 170 16.95 14.40 3.66
CA LEU A 170 18.16 13.67 3.36
C LEU A 170 19.09 13.89 4.55
N VAL A 171 19.44 12.78 5.21
CA VAL A 171 20.48 12.69 6.24
C VAL A 171 21.61 13.67 5.88
N PRO A 172 22.04 14.57 6.79
CA PRO A 172 23.12 15.49 6.49
C PRO A 172 24.33 14.67 6.03
N ARG A 173 24.88 15.01 4.86
CA ARG A 173 26.10 14.40 4.32
C ARG A 173 27.16 14.42 5.42
N ALA A 174 27.51 13.24 5.94
CA ALA A 174 28.67 13.10 6.80
C ALA A 174 29.91 13.44 5.97
N SER A 175 30.52 14.59 6.27
CA SER A 175 31.81 15.00 5.76
C SER A 175 32.88 14.01 6.23
N TYR A 176 33.22 13.01 5.41
CA TYR A 176 34.42 12.22 5.65
C TYR A 176 35.63 13.03 5.23
N GLY A 177 36.28 13.64 6.23
CA GLY A 177 37.62 14.19 6.09
C GLY A 177 38.63 13.08 5.85
N GLY A 178 39.25 13.10 4.68
CA GLY A 178 40.41 12.27 4.36
C GLY A 178 41.65 13.13 4.31
N ARG A 179 42.50 13.02 5.33
CA ARG A 179 43.90 13.44 5.26
C ARG A 179 44.63 12.56 4.24
N ARG A 180 45.34 13.16 3.30
CA ARG A 180 46.71 12.78 2.92
C ARG A 180 47.45 14.05 2.52
#